data_AF-A0A929TT89-F1
#
_entry.id   AF-A0A929TT89-F1
#
_cell.length_a   1.000
_cell.length_b   1.000
_cell.length_c   1.000
_cell.angle_alpha   90.00
_cell.angle_beta   90.00
_cell.angle_gamma   90.00
#
_symmetry.space_group_name_H-M   'P 1'
#
loop_
_entity.id
_entity.type
_entity.pdbx_description
1 polymer ?
#
loop_
_entity_poly.entity_id
_entity_poly.type
_entity_poly.pdbx_seq_one_letter_code
_entity_poly.pdbx_strand_id
1 'polypeptide(L)' 'TKMFHKSHSDVLHLAETFTNEELFSKGVYKWVGGSTLGSYFVSATASHYDWAMKKLKAHQKNCKSK' A
#
# COMPACT_ATOMS: atom_id res chain seq x y z
N THR A 1 -13.26 1.70 11.75
CA THR A 1 -11.98 1.23 11.19
C THR A 1 -11.89 -0.29 10.97
N LYS A 2 -12.88 -1.11 11.40
CA LYS A 2 -12.85 -2.58 11.24
C LYS A 2 -12.52 -3.05 9.82
N MET A 3 -13.16 -2.47 8.80
CA MET A 3 -12.90 -2.81 7.39
C MET A 3 -11.44 -2.51 6.99
N PHE A 4 -10.91 -1.35 7.38
CA PHE A 4 -9.53 -0.97 7.09
C PHE A 4 -8.51 -1.93 7.72
N HIS A 5 -8.68 -2.27 9.00
CA HIS A 5 -7.78 -3.19 9.68
C HIS A 5 -7.83 -4.59 9.05
N LYS A 6 -9.02 -5.06 8.70
CA LYS A 6 -9.17 -6.33 7.98
C LYS A 6 -8.46 -6.30 6.62
N SER A 7 -8.74 -5.31 5.78
CA SER A 7 -8.10 -5.21 4.46
C SER A 7 -6.59 -5.05 4.54
N HIS A 8 -6.08 -4.30 5.53
CA HIS A 8 -4.66 -4.15 5.76
C HIS A 8 -4.01 -5.49 6.13
N SER A 9 -4.60 -6.22 7.07
CA SER A 9 -4.13 -7.54 7.48
C SER A 9 -4.16 -8.54 6.32
N ASP A 10 -5.25 -8.57 5.55
CA ASP A 10 -5.41 -9.49 4.41
C ASP A 10 -4.33 -9.21 3.34
N VAL A 11 -4.01 -7.93 3.06
CA VAL A 11 -2.97 -7.55 2.09
C VAL A 11 -1.56 -7.88 2.58
N LEU A 12 -1.25 -7.64 3.86
CA LEU A 12 0.05 -8.01 4.42
C LEU A 12 0.24 -9.53 4.44
N HIS A 13 -0.78 -10.27 4.86
CA HIS A 13 -0.70 -11.73 4.86
C HIS A 13 -0.54 -12.29 3.44
N LEU A 14 -1.22 -11.70 2.45
CA LEU A 14 -1.00 -12.03 1.05
C LEU A 14 0.45 -11.74 0.62
N ALA A 15 1.03 -10.61 1.02
CA ALA A 15 2.43 -10.28 0.71
C ALA A 15 3.42 -11.32 1.29
N GLU A 16 3.14 -11.85 2.48
CA GLU A 16 3.95 -12.87 3.16
C GLU A 16 3.94 -14.23 2.43
N THR A 17 2.95 -14.49 1.57
CA THR A 17 2.89 -15.77 0.81
C THR A 17 3.85 -15.83 -0.36
N PHE A 18 4.44 -14.71 -0.78
CA PHE A 18 5.32 -14.64 -1.95
C PHE A 18 6.79 -14.74 -1.56
N THR A 19 7.60 -15.31 -2.45
CA THR A 19 9.06 -15.33 -2.25
C THR A 19 9.71 -13.98 -2.57
N ASN A 20 10.96 -13.80 -2.17
CA ASN A 20 11.75 -12.64 -2.56
C ASN A 20 11.90 -12.54 -4.09
N GLU A 21 12.07 -13.65 -4.82
CA GLU A 21 12.12 -13.58 -6.29
C GLU A 21 10.80 -13.08 -6.86
N GLU A 22 9.66 -13.57 -6.37
CA GLU A 22 8.33 -13.16 -6.83
C GLU A 22 8.05 -11.68 -6.54
N LEU A 23 8.46 -11.20 -5.37
CA LEU A 23 8.25 -9.81 -4.96
C LEU A 23 9.16 -8.82 -5.67
N PHE A 24 10.42 -9.19 -5.92
CA PHE A 24 11.46 -8.22 -6.30
C PHE A 24 12.08 -8.44 -7.68
N SER A 25 11.79 -9.55 -8.37
CA SER A 25 12.23 -9.76 -9.75
C SER A 25 11.23 -9.20 -10.76
N LYS A 26 11.74 -8.72 -11.89
CA LYS A 26 10.90 -8.30 -13.03
C LYS A 26 10.51 -9.50 -13.86
N GLY A 27 9.36 -9.41 -14.54
CA GLY A 27 8.93 -10.41 -15.51
C GLY A 27 8.38 -11.73 -14.93
N VAL A 28 8.35 -11.88 -13.60
CA VAL A 28 7.71 -13.03 -12.93
C VAL A 28 6.21 -13.06 -13.23
N TYR A 29 5.55 -11.91 -13.12
CA TYR A 29 4.13 -11.76 -13.42
C TYR A 29 3.92 -10.82 -14.60
N LYS A 30 3.29 -11.30 -15.68
CA LYS A 30 3.08 -10.51 -16.91
C LYS A 30 2.22 -9.26 -16.67
N TRP A 31 1.32 -9.30 -15.70
CA TRP A 31 0.36 -8.21 -15.44
C TRP A 31 0.98 -7.01 -14.70
N VAL A 32 2.17 -7.15 -14.08
CA VAL A 32 2.81 -6.04 -13.34
C VAL A 32 3.54 -5.03 -14.25
N GLY A 33 3.38 -5.14 -15.57
CA GLY A 33 3.71 -4.06 -16.52
C GLY A 33 5.16 -3.60 -16.50
N GLY A 34 6.12 -4.53 -16.39
CA GLY A 34 7.56 -4.21 -16.37
C GLY A 34 8.12 -3.74 -15.01
N SER A 35 7.26 -3.58 -14.01
CA SER A 35 7.64 -3.38 -12.60
C SER A 35 7.86 -4.71 -11.88
N THR A 36 8.03 -4.65 -10.56
CA THR A 36 8.05 -5.81 -9.64
C THR A 36 6.72 -5.90 -8.89
N LEU A 37 6.31 -7.10 -8.46
CA LEU A 37 5.08 -7.27 -7.69
C LEU A 37 5.11 -6.46 -6.37
N GLY A 38 6.24 -6.43 -5.69
CA GLY A 38 6.44 -5.66 -4.45
C GLY A 38 6.14 -4.18 -4.61
N SER A 39 6.37 -3.59 -5.78
CA SER A 39 6.04 -2.17 -6.04
C SER A 39 4.54 -1.88 -5.91
N TYR A 40 3.67 -2.84 -6.25
CA TYR A 40 2.22 -2.71 -6.11
C TYR A 40 1.81 -2.75 -4.64
N PHE A 41 2.40 -3.65 -3.84
CA PHE A 41 2.19 -3.68 -2.39
C PHE A 41 2.60 -2.37 -1.73
N VAL A 42 3.78 -1.84 -2.05
CA VAL A 42 4.26 -0.55 -1.53
C VAL A 42 3.34 0.60 -1.92
N SER A 43 2.90 0.62 -3.18
CA SER A 43 1.98 1.64 -3.71
C SER A 43 0.63 1.62 -2.98
N ALA A 44 0.05 0.43 -2.78
CA ALA A 44 -1.27 0.26 -2.18
C ALA A 44 -1.29 0.33 -0.63
N THR A 45 -0.13 0.17 0.02
CA THR A 45 -0.01 0.18 1.49
C THR A 45 0.78 1.38 1.97
N ALA A 46 2.06 1.22 2.31
CA ALA A 46 2.89 2.21 2.97
C ALA A 46 2.83 3.60 2.29
N SER A 47 3.01 3.66 0.98
CA SER A 47 2.98 4.92 0.23
C SER A 47 1.61 5.59 0.28
N HIS A 48 0.53 4.81 0.18
CA HIS A 48 -0.82 5.33 0.25
C HIS A 48 -1.19 5.81 1.66
N TYR A 49 -0.78 5.08 2.70
CA TYR A 49 -1.02 5.45 4.09
C TYR A 49 -0.34 6.78 4.43
N ASP A 50 0.90 6.98 3.99
CA ASP A 50 1.62 8.24 4.18
C ASP A 50 0.91 9.42 3.52
N TRP A 51 0.44 9.22 2.28
CA TRP A 51 -0.35 10.24 1.58
C TRP A 51 -1.66 10.54 2.31
N ALA A 52 -2.41 9.51 2.71
CA ALA A 52 -3.69 9.67 3.39
C ALA A 52 -3.51 10.42 4.73
N MET A 53 -2.48 10.08 5.50
CA MET A 53 -2.14 10.76 6.75
C MET A 53 -1.82 12.24 6.53
N LYS A 54 -1.06 12.57 5.47
CA LYS A 54 -0.78 13.97 5.10
C LYS A 54 -2.07 14.74 4.79
N LYS A 55 -2.99 14.14 4.02
CA LYS A 55 -4.27 14.76 3.67
C LYS A 55 -5.17 14.97 4.89
N LEU A 56 -5.27 13.98 5.77
CA LEU A 56 -6.04 14.09 7.02
C LEU A 56 -5.50 15.20 7.93
N LYS A 57 -4.17 15.26 8.13
CA LYS A 57 -3.53 16.31 8.93
C LYS A 57 -3.78 17.71 8.35
N ALA A 58 -3.63 17.87 7.03
CA ALA A 58 -3.89 19.14 6.35
C ALA A 58 -5.36 19.57 6.52
N HIS A 59 -6.30 18.64 6.35
CA HIS A 59 -7.72 18.91 6.53
C HIS A 59 -8.05 19.32 7.97
N GLN A 60 -7.56 18.58 8.97
CA GLN A 60 -7.74 18.91 10.39
C GLN A 60 -7.21 20.30 10.73
N LYS A 61 -6.04 20.70 10.18
CA LYS A 61 -5.50 22.05 10.36
C LYS A 61 -6.44 23.11 9.79
N ASN A 62 -6.92 22.92 8.57
CA ASN A 62 -7.82 23.87 7.91
C ASN A 62 -9.17 24.02 8.63
N CYS A 63 -9.70 22.94 9.21
CA CYS A 63 -10.94 22.99 9.99
C CYS A 63 -10.79 23.69 11.33
N LYS A 64 -9.61 23.63 11.97
CA LYS A 64 -9.33 24.31 13.25
C LYS A 64 -9.02 25.81 13.09
N SER A 65 -8.60 26.23 11.90
CA SER A 65 -8.34 27.63 11.57
C SER A 65 -9.58 28.39 11.08
N LYS A 66 -10.74 27.72 11.05
CA LYS A 66 -12.07 28.34 10.91
C LYS A 66 -12.68 28.49 12.29
#